data_AF-A0A8J7XKM3-F1
#
_entry.id   AF-A0A8J7XKM3-F1
#
_cell.length_a   1.000
_cell.length_b   1.000
_cell.length_c   1.000
_cell.angle_alpha   90.00
_cell.angle_beta   90.00
_cell.angle_gamma   90.00
#
_symmetry.space_group_name_H-M   'P 1'
#
loop_
_entity.id
_entity.type
_entity.pdbx_description
1 polymer ?
#
loop_
_entity_poly.entity_id
_entity_poly.type
_entity_poly.pdbx_seq_one_letter_code
_entity_poly.pdbx_strand_id
1 'polypeptide(L)'
;MKCSYCGEENAESEQFCSNCGMKLSDILKPSPPSGEAPAEPKVRCSNCGFMNSQGVSVCQNCNQPLVAASVLVPGVCPHCGFEKNPSAAKFCMNCGNQIPVEPAPLKYEAKLVLPSMREIILSEPETIIGRGDFLQEISPEEAKYLSREHLSILYEDGKYYILDEKSTNGTKLNGLKITGQGKKELNDNDTIVLADTVTAVFHINTTRSSEMNMNE
;
A
#
# COMPACT_ATOMS: atom_id res chain seq x y z
N MET A 1 24.04 45.42 34.60
CA MET A 1 23.11 45.19 33.46
C MET A 1 22.68 43.73 33.40
N LYS A 2 21.43 43.45 32.99
CA LYS A 2 20.87 42.09 32.94
C LYS A 2 21.09 41.48 31.55
N CYS A 3 21.61 40.25 31.49
CA CYS A 3 21.80 39.54 30.22
C CYS A 3 20.44 39.23 29.59
N SER A 4 20.21 39.63 28.34
CA SER A 4 18.96 39.39 27.62
C SER A 4 18.73 37.92 27.27
N TYR A 5 19.79 37.10 27.27
CA TYR A 5 19.71 35.69 26.93
C TYR A 5 19.41 34.80 28.14
N CYS A 6 20.17 34.93 29.23
CA CYS A 6 20.00 34.06 30.41
C CYS A 6 19.43 34.77 31.65
N GLY A 7 19.30 36.11 31.62
CA GLY A 7 18.75 36.87 32.74
C GLY A 7 19.73 37.15 33.88
N GLU A 8 21.01 36.77 33.78
CA GLU A 8 22.01 37.02 34.82
C GLU A 8 22.27 38.53 35.00
N GLU A 9 22.46 38.97 36.25
CA GLU A 9 22.92 40.33 36.56
C GLU A 9 24.44 40.42 36.47
N ASN A 10 24.93 41.26 35.56
CA ASN A 10 26.36 41.47 35.32
C ASN A 10 26.75 42.92 35.67
N ALA A 11 28.01 43.15 36.04
CA ALA A 11 28.52 44.50 36.25
C ALA A 11 28.52 45.32 34.94
N GLU A 12 28.41 46.65 35.03
CA GLU A 12 28.31 47.51 33.84
C GLU A 12 29.59 47.54 32.98
N SER A 13 30.74 47.16 33.54
CA SER A 13 32.02 47.07 32.84
C SER A 13 32.28 45.73 32.15
N GLU A 14 31.40 44.74 32.32
CA GLU A 14 31.58 43.40 31.76
C GLU A 14 31.28 43.39 30.26
N GLN A 15 32.23 42.85 29.49
CA GLN A 15 32.07 42.73 28.03
C GLN A 15 31.25 41.49 27.64
N PHE A 16 31.28 40.45 28.48
CA PHE A 16 30.59 39.19 28.27
C PHE A 16 29.84 38.77 29.54
N CYS A 17 28.73 38.07 29.38
CA CYS A 17 28.00 37.53 30.52
C CYS A 17 28.84 36.47 31.24
N SER A 18 29.01 36.63 32.55
CA SER A 18 29.79 35.72 33.40
C SER A 18 29.19 34.32 33.51
N ASN A 19 27.91 34.16 33.20
CA ASN A 19 27.20 32.88 33.23
C ASN A 19 27.17 32.18 31.85
N CYS A 20 26.74 32.88 30.79
CA CYS A 20 26.55 32.27 29.46
C CYS A 20 27.61 32.63 28.41
N GLY A 21 28.52 33.57 28.70
CA GLY A 21 29.59 33.99 27.79
C GLY A 21 29.16 34.89 26.63
N MET A 22 27.90 35.33 26.56
CA MET A 22 27.40 36.20 25.48
C MET A 22 27.85 37.65 25.67
N LYS A 23 28.23 38.33 24.58
CA LYS A 23 28.67 39.72 24.60
C LYS A 23 27.53 40.66 24.99
N LEU A 24 27.75 41.52 25.99
CA LEU A 24 26.71 42.41 26.52
C LEU A 24 26.56 43.72 25.73
N SER A 25 27.50 44.02 24.83
CA SER A 25 27.59 45.30 24.11
C SER A 25 26.68 45.44 22.88
N ASP A 26 25.92 44.42 22.49
CA ASP A 26 25.16 44.44 21.22
C ASP A 26 23.73 45.03 21.35
N ILE A 27 23.52 45.86 22.37
CA ILE A 27 22.31 46.66 22.53
C ILE A 27 22.52 47.97 21.78
N LEU A 28 22.11 48.04 20.50
CA LEU A 28 21.61 49.23 19.79
C LEU A 28 21.60 48.97 18.26
N LYS A 29 20.50 48.41 17.75
CA LYS A 29 19.77 48.94 16.58
C LYS A 29 18.45 48.18 16.37
N PRO A 30 17.31 48.87 16.26
CA PRO A 30 16.07 48.27 15.77
C PRO A 30 16.12 48.16 14.24
N SER A 31 15.79 46.97 13.72
CA SER A 31 15.52 46.74 12.29
C SER A 31 14.01 46.43 12.11
N PRO A 32 13.33 46.98 11.08
CA PRO A 32 11.93 46.64 10.75
C PRO A 32 11.79 45.20 10.20
N PRO A 33 10.55 44.70 10.01
CA PRO A 33 10.28 43.26 9.92
C PRO A 33 10.75 42.71 8.56
N SER A 34 11.79 41.89 8.60
CA SER A 34 12.00 40.90 7.55
C SER A 34 10.89 39.87 7.69
N GLY A 35 10.03 39.82 6.68
CA GLY A 35 8.95 38.85 6.55
C GLY A 35 9.41 37.44 6.91
N GLU A 36 8.47 36.71 7.51
CA GLU A 36 8.59 35.32 7.91
C GLU A 36 9.40 34.53 6.90
N ALA A 37 10.58 34.05 7.34
CA ALA A 37 11.23 32.94 6.69
C ALA A 37 10.19 31.82 6.55
N PRO A 38 10.11 31.10 5.42
CA PRO A 38 9.21 29.97 5.27
C PRO A 38 9.39 29.07 6.48
N ALA A 39 8.31 28.80 7.20
CA ALA A 39 8.34 27.90 8.34
C ALA A 39 8.97 26.58 7.87
N GLU A 40 10.19 26.30 8.32
CA GLU A 40 10.82 25.02 8.03
C GLU A 40 9.84 23.93 8.46
N PRO A 41 9.50 23.01 7.55
CA PRO A 41 8.52 21.99 7.86
C PRO A 41 8.99 21.15 9.06
N LYS A 42 8.06 20.88 9.98
CA LYS A 42 8.32 20.18 11.25
C LYS A 42 7.66 18.80 11.25
N VAL A 43 8.33 17.80 11.82
CA VAL A 43 7.81 16.42 11.98
C VAL A 43 7.41 16.20 13.44
N ARG A 44 6.14 15.87 13.69
CA ARG A 44 5.65 15.54 15.02
C ARG A 44 6.07 14.11 15.39
N CYS A 45 6.70 13.95 16.54
CA CYS A 45 7.00 12.63 17.09
C CYS A 45 5.70 11.91 17.51
N SER A 46 5.45 10.72 16.96
CA SER A 46 4.28 9.91 17.31
C SER A 46 4.31 9.36 18.74
N ASN A 47 5.49 9.29 19.36
CA ASN A 47 5.64 8.77 20.73
C ASN A 47 5.43 9.85 21.81
N CYS A 48 6.12 10.99 21.70
CA CYS A 48 6.08 12.04 22.74
C CYS A 48 5.45 13.36 22.31
N GLY A 49 5.05 13.48 21.04
CA GLY A 49 4.44 14.69 20.48
C GLY A 49 5.41 15.85 20.21
N PHE A 50 6.71 15.71 20.50
CA PHE A 50 7.71 16.75 20.25
C PHE A 50 7.80 17.06 18.75
N MET A 51 7.90 18.36 18.41
CA MET A 51 8.01 18.84 17.04
C MET A 51 9.49 18.93 16.65
N ASN A 52 9.95 18.03 15.80
CA ASN A 52 11.33 17.94 15.34
C ASN A 52 11.48 18.67 14.01
N SER A 53 12.70 19.09 13.68
CA SER A 53 13.00 19.65 12.35
C SER A 53 12.88 18.58 11.25
N GLN A 54 12.64 18.97 10.00
CA GLN A 54 12.78 18.02 8.89
C GLN A 54 14.25 17.54 8.76
N GLY A 55 14.43 16.24 8.49
CA GLY A 55 15.75 15.63 8.30
C GLY A 55 16.38 14.98 9.54
N VAL A 56 15.81 15.16 10.73
CA VAL A 56 16.23 14.36 11.91
C VAL A 56 15.55 12.99 11.89
N SER A 57 16.37 11.94 11.94
CA SER A 57 15.91 10.55 11.94
C SER A 57 15.51 10.04 13.32
N VAL A 58 15.81 10.79 14.38
CA VAL A 58 15.55 10.43 15.78
C VAL A 58 14.98 11.62 16.52
N CYS A 59 14.03 11.36 17.41
CA CYS A 59 13.38 12.39 18.21
C CYS A 59 14.39 12.99 19.16
N GLN A 60 14.60 14.30 19.07
CA GLN A 60 15.56 15.02 19.91
C GLN A 60 15.13 15.10 21.38
N ASN A 61 13.89 14.70 21.71
CA ASN A 61 13.35 14.67 23.06
C ASN A 61 13.26 13.26 23.66
N CYS A 62 12.68 12.28 22.95
CA CYS A 62 12.46 10.93 23.49
C CYS A 62 13.33 9.85 22.83
N ASN A 63 14.25 10.24 21.94
CA ASN A 63 15.20 9.35 21.25
C ASN A 63 14.56 8.21 20.41
N GLN A 64 13.25 8.26 20.14
CA GLN A 64 12.58 7.34 19.23
C GLN A 64 12.77 7.76 17.76
N PRO A 65 12.95 6.81 16.83
CA PRO A 65 13.07 7.13 15.42
C PRO A 65 11.84 7.89 14.89
N LEU A 66 12.09 8.93 14.09
CA LEU A 66 11.08 9.81 13.48
C LEU A 66 10.78 9.43 12.03
N VAL A 67 11.16 8.22 11.62
CA VAL A 67 10.89 7.75 10.27
C VAL A 67 9.42 7.98 9.94
N ALA A 68 9.22 8.72 8.85
CA ALA A 68 7.91 8.86 8.25
C ALA A 68 7.36 7.46 8.04
N ALA A 69 6.18 7.21 8.61
CA ALA A 69 5.32 6.15 8.10
C ALA A 69 5.31 6.30 6.56
N SER A 70 5.50 5.20 5.85
CA SER A 70 5.60 5.05 4.38
C SER A 70 6.95 5.39 3.74
N VAL A 71 7.95 4.50 3.88
CA VAL A 71 8.44 3.71 2.72
C VAL A 71 8.93 2.36 3.24
N LEU A 72 8.19 1.30 2.98
CA LEU A 72 8.74 -0.06 3.06
C LEU A 72 9.67 -0.24 1.86
N VAL A 73 10.91 0.25 1.94
CA VAL A 73 11.91 -0.04 0.91
C VAL A 73 12.36 -1.49 1.09
N PRO A 74 12.21 -2.36 0.07
CA PRO A 74 12.68 -3.73 0.16
C PRO A 74 14.15 -3.77 0.58
N GLY A 75 14.44 -4.49 1.66
CA GLY A 75 15.80 -4.67 2.19
C GLY A 75 16.25 -3.69 3.27
N VAL A 76 15.48 -2.64 3.57
CA VAL A 76 15.78 -1.69 4.65
C VAL A 76 15.07 -2.10 5.94
N CYS A 77 15.82 -2.24 7.04
CA CYS A 77 15.25 -2.55 8.34
C CYS A 77 14.63 -1.29 8.97
N PRO A 78 13.33 -1.29 9.30
CA PRO A 78 12.68 -0.11 9.91
C PRO A 78 13.10 0.13 11.37
N HIS A 79 13.75 -0.84 12.02
CA HIS A 79 14.20 -0.72 13.41
C HIS A 79 15.59 -0.08 13.54
N CYS A 80 16.55 -0.49 12.70
CA CYS A 80 17.94 -0.03 12.80
C CYS A 80 18.48 0.68 11.55
N GLY A 81 17.67 0.80 10.49
CA GLY A 81 18.07 1.44 9.23
C GLY A 81 19.02 0.62 8.35
N PHE A 82 19.27 -0.65 8.65
CA PHE A 82 20.18 -1.47 7.85
C PHE A 82 19.59 -1.80 6.47
N GLU A 83 20.29 -1.43 5.40
CA GLU A 83 19.77 -1.40 4.02
C GLU A 83 20.09 -2.63 3.16
N LYS A 84 20.82 -3.62 3.70
CA LYS A 84 21.28 -4.78 2.92
C LYS A 84 20.56 -6.09 3.26
N ASN A 85 19.34 -6.02 3.78
CA ASN A 85 18.55 -7.25 3.97
C ASN A 85 18.07 -7.77 2.60
N PRO A 86 18.04 -9.10 2.40
CA PRO A 86 17.35 -9.70 1.27
C PRO A 86 15.87 -9.30 1.24
N SER A 87 15.29 -9.21 0.05
CA SER A 87 13.87 -8.87 -0.14
C SER A 87 12.91 -9.85 0.54
N ALA A 88 13.32 -11.11 0.73
CA ALA A 88 12.55 -12.15 1.43
C ALA A 88 12.94 -12.34 2.91
N ALA A 89 13.80 -11.47 3.47
CA ALA A 89 14.28 -11.62 4.84
C ALA A 89 13.15 -11.36 5.84
N LYS A 90 12.84 -12.38 6.66
CA LYS A 90 11.87 -12.27 7.78
C LYS A 90 12.46 -11.52 8.98
N PHE A 91 13.79 -11.46 9.07
CA PHE A 91 14.53 -10.85 10.16
C PHE A 91 15.71 -10.03 9.61
N CYS A 92 16.05 -8.94 10.29
CA CYS A 92 17.17 -8.10 9.96
C CYS A 92 18.49 -8.81 10.28
N MET A 93 19.40 -8.91 9.32
CA MET A 93 20.70 -9.56 9.52
C MET A 93 21.66 -8.75 10.42
N ASN A 94 21.36 -7.48 10.67
CA ASN A 94 22.18 -6.61 11.52
C ASN A 94 21.69 -6.55 12.97
N CYS A 95 20.37 -6.45 13.21
CA CYS A 95 19.83 -6.27 14.57
C CYS A 95 18.90 -7.39 15.05
N GLY A 96 18.58 -8.38 14.22
CA GLY A 96 17.73 -9.51 14.59
C GLY A 96 16.22 -9.22 14.63
N ASN A 97 15.79 -7.95 14.59
CA ASN A 97 14.36 -7.63 14.57
C ASN A 97 13.66 -8.14 13.32
N GLN A 98 12.38 -8.49 13.46
CA GLN A 98 11.54 -8.87 12.33
C GLN A 98 11.43 -7.72 11.33
N ILE A 99 11.50 -8.05 10.04
CA ILE A 99 11.19 -7.13 8.96
C ILE A 99 9.73 -7.39 8.59
N PRO A 100 8.86 -6.36 8.60
CA PRO A 100 7.50 -6.48 8.08
C PRO A 100 7.59 -6.75 6.58
N VAL A 101 7.58 -8.03 6.20
CA VAL A 101 7.29 -8.47 4.84
C VAL A 101 5.79 -8.64 4.75
N GLU A 102 5.07 -7.52 4.68
CA GLU A 102 3.68 -7.58 4.25
C GLU A 102 3.69 -8.16 2.83
N PRO A 103 3.01 -9.29 2.54
CA PRO A 103 2.80 -9.67 1.16
C PRO A 103 2.14 -8.46 0.51
N ALA A 104 2.76 -7.93 -0.56
CA ALA A 104 2.16 -6.84 -1.32
C ALA A 104 0.68 -7.19 -1.54
N PRO A 105 -0.27 -6.27 -1.26
CA PRO A 105 -1.68 -6.57 -1.43
C PRO A 105 -1.87 -7.15 -2.83
N LEU A 106 -2.47 -8.34 -2.91
CA LEU A 106 -2.74 -8.98 -4.18
C LEU A 106 -3.62 -8.00 -4.96
N LYS A 107 -3.04 -7.38 -6.00
CA LYS A 107 -3.72 -6.38 -6.82
C LYS A 107 -4.98 -6.96 -7.51
N TYR A 108 -5.04 -8.28 -7.59
CA TYR A 108 -6.06 -9.06 -8.28
C TYR A 108 -6.95 -9.73 -7.22
N GLU A 109 -7.95 -9.00 -6.74
CA GLU A 109 -8.92 -9.48 -5.76
C GLU A 109 -10.21 -9.93 -6.47
N ALA A 110 -10.17 -11.01 -7.25
CA ALA A 110 -11.38 -11.53 -7.90
C ALA A 110 -11.42 -13.05 -7.96
N LYS A 111 -12.62 -13.58 -8.23
CA LYS A 111 -12.88 -15.01 -8.31
C LYS A 111 -14.01 -15.33 -9.28
N LEU A 112 -14.03 -16.56 -9.78
CA LEU A 112 -15.22 -17.18 -10.33
C LEU A 112 -15.84 -18.10 -9.28
N VAL A 113 -17.12 -17.92 -9.00
CA VAL A 113 -17.92 -18.80 -8.15
C VAL A 113 -18.72 -19.74 -9.04
N LEU A 114 -18.60 -21.04 -8.77
CA LEU A 114 -19.22 -22.11 -9.55
C LEU A 114 -20.50 -22.60 -8.86
N PRO A 115 -21.36 -23.40 -9.53
CA PRO A 115 -22.63 -23.84 -8.97
C PRO A 115 -22.47 -24.69 -7.71
N SER A 116 -21.35 -25.41 -7.58
CA SER A 116 -20.98 -26.16 -6.37
C SER A 116 -20.52 -25.29 -5.20
N MET A 117 -20.51 -23.96 -5.35
CA MET A 117 -19.88 -22.99 -4.46
C MET A 117 -18.35 -23.04 -4.42
N ARG A 118 -17.71 -23.88 -5.23
CA ARG A 118 -16.26 -23.83 -5.40
C ARG A 118 -15.85 -22.53 -6.09
N GLU A 119 -14.68 -22.04 -5.70
CA GLU A 119 -14.10 -20.80 -6.23
C GLU A 119 -12.87 -21.10 -7.09
N ILE A 120 -12.73 -20.38 -8.20
CA ILE A 120 -11.48 -20.25 -8.95
C ILE A 120 -10.95 -18.85 -8.65
N ILE A 121 -9.85 -18.77 -7.89
CA ILE A 121 -9.24 -17.51 -7.46
C ILE A 121 -8.40 -16.93 -8.60
N LEU A 122 -8.55 -15.63 -8.86
CA LEU A 122 -7.84 -14.91 -9.92
C LEU A 122 -6.72 -14.08 -9.29
N SER A 123 -5.59 -14.73 -8.98
CA SER A 123 -4.47 -14.13 -8.24
C SER A 123 -3.35 -13.57 -9.13
N GLU A 124 -3.51 -13.62 -10.45
CA GLU A 124 -2.51 -13.21 -11.44
C GLU A 124 -3.11 -12.16 -12.40
N PRO A 125 -2.29 -11.35 -13.10
CA PRO A 125 -2.79 -10.38 -14.09
C PRO A 125 -3.54 -11.05 -15.24
N GLU A 126 -3.20 -12.30 -15.55
CA GLU A 126 -3.88 -13.13 -16.54
C GLU A 126 -4.08 -14.52 -15.94
N THR A 127 -5.32 -15.00 -15.95
CA THR A 127 -5.68 -16.36 -15.54
C THR A 127 -6.35 -17.06 -16.70
N ILE A 128 -5.70 -18.10 -17.23
CA ILE A 128 -6.25 -18.96 -18.27
C ILE A 128 -7.12 -20.03 -17.61
N ILE A 129 -8.35 -20.17 -18.10
CA ILE A 129 -9.35 -21.08 -17.56
C ILE A 129 -9.82 -21.99 -18.68
N GLY A 130 -9.87 -23.29 -18.39
CA GLY A 130 -10.37 -24.26 -19.35
C GLY A 130 -10.77 -25.57 -18.71
N ARG A 131 -10.82 -26.61 -19.52
CA ARG A 131 -11.43 -27.89 -19.16
C ARG A 131 -10.98 -28.47 -17.82
N GLY A 132 -9.69 -28.35 -17.50
CA GLY A 132 -9.11 -28.88 -16.26
C GLY A 132 -9.74 -28.26 -15.00
N ASP A 133 -10.12 -26.99 -15.09
CA ASP A 133 -10.65 -26.22 -13.96
C ASP A 133 -12.07 -26.61 -13.58
N PHE A 134 -12.76 -27.41 -14.40
CA PHE A 134 -14.17 -27.78 -14.18
C PHE A 134 -14.39 -29.29 -13.99
N LEU A 135 -13.33 -30.11 -13.93
CA LEU A 135 -13.46 -31.57 -13.80
C LEU A 135 -14.18 -32.02 -12.51
N GLN A 136 -14.31 -31.16 -11.52
CA GLN A 136 -15.07 -31.41 -10.28
C GLN A 136 -16.51 -30.86 -10.34
N GLU A 137 -16.85 -30.05 -11.35
CA GLU A 137 -18.20 -29.46 -11.53
C GLU A 137 -19.10 -30.28 -12.43
N ILE A 138 -18.51 -30.95 -13.43
CA ILE A 138 -19.24 -31.60 -14.52
C ILE A 138 -18.70 -32.99 -14.80
N SER A 139 -19.50 -33.80 -15.49
CA SER A 139 -19.09 -35.13 -15.91
C SER A 139 -17.94 -35.09 -16.93
N PRO A 140 -17.15 -36.17 -17.05
CA PRO A 140 -16.12 -36.28 -18.08
C PRO A 140 -16.65 -36.13 -19.52
N GLU A 141 -17.91 -36.46 -19.77
CA GLU A 141 -18.55 -36.31 -21.08
C GLU A 141 -18.87 -34.84 -21.39
N GLU A 142 -19.39 -34.09 -20.41
CA GLU A 142 -19.62 -32.64 -20.54
C GLU A 142 -18.30 -31.87 -20.67
N ALA A 143 -17.26 -32.31 -19.96
CA ALA A 143 -15.94 -31.69 -20.01
C ALA A 143 -15.32 -31.72 -21.41
N LYS A 144 -15.72 -32.66 -22.29
CA LYS A 144 -15.24 -32.72 -23.69
C LYS A 144 -15.65 -31.49 -24.51
N TYR A 145 -16.71 -30.78 -24.11
CA TYR A 145 -17.15 -29.57 -24.79
C TYR A 145 -16.32 -28.33 -24.39
N LEU A 146 -15.50 -28.42 -23.35
CA LEU A 146 -14.60 -27.34 -22.96
C LEU A 146 -13.23 -27.50 -23.63
N SER A 147 -12.74 -26.44 -24.27
CA SER A 147 -11.34 -26.33 -24.67
C SER A 147 -10.39 -26.42 -23.46
N ARG A 148 -9.16 -26.87 -23.69
CA ARG A 148 -8.12 -26.96 -22.63
C ARG A 148 -7.76 -25.59 -22.05
N GLU A 149 -7.69 -24.61 -22.93
CA GLU A 149 -7.60 -23.18 -22.65
C GLU A 149 -8.83 -22.59 -23.34
N HIS A 150 -9.86 -22.25 -22.56
CA HIS A 150 -11.17 -21.88 -23.10
C HIS A 150 -11.35 -20.37 -23.15
N LEU A 151 -10.95 -19.71 -22.07
CA LEU A 151 -10.98 -18.27 -21.93
C LEU A 151 -9.86 -17.82 -21.00
N SER A 152 -9.54 -16.54 -21.07
CA SER A 152 -8.68 -15.85 -20.13
C SER A 152 -9.47 -14.76 -19.41
N ILE A 153 -9.17 -14.56 -18.13
CA ILE A 153 -9.54 -13.35 -17.39
C ILE A 153 -8.29 -12.51 -17.18
N LEU A 154 -8.36 -11.26 -17.63
CA LEU A 154 -7.27 -10.31 -17.65
C LEU A 154 -7.57 -9.18 -16.67
N TYR A 155 -6.55 -8.65 -16.01
CA TYR A 155 -6.62 -7.44 -15.22
C TYR A 155 -5.69 -6.36 -15.78
N GLU A 156 -6.28 -5.30 -16.30
CA GLU A 156 -5.57 -4.20 -16.96
C GLU A 156 -6.17 -2.87 -16.50
N ASP A 157 -5.32 -1.89 -16.17
CA ASP A 157 -5.73 -0.52 -15.80
C ASP A 157 -6.82 -0.45 -14.71
N GLY A 158 -6.77 -1.37 -13.74
CA GLY A 158 -7.72 -1.40 -12.63
C GLY A 158 -9.04 -2.12 -12.93
N LYS A 159 -9.18 -2.73 -14.11
CA LYS A 159 -10.40 -3.37 -14.59
C LYS A 159 -10.17 -4.82 -14.99
N TYR A 160 -11.22 -5.61 -14.89
CA TYR A 160 -11.23 -7.00 -15.35
C TYR A 160 -11.82 -7.10 -16.75
N TYR A 161 -11.26 -8.01 -17.53
CA TYR A 161 -11.74 -8.36 -18.86
C TYR A 161 -11.79 -9.86 -19.04
N ILE A 162 -12.74 -10.32 -19.84
CA ILE A 162 -12.85 -11.71 -20.29
C ILE A 162 -12.54 -11.78 -21.79
N LEU A 163 -11.75 -12.77 -22.19
CA LEU A 163 -11.42 -13.05 -23.58
C LEU A 163 -11.65 -14.54 -23.85
N ASP A 164 -12.46 -14.84 -24.87
CA ASP A 164 -12.62 -16.22 -25.37
C ASP A 164 -11.39 -16.60 -26.22
N GLU A 165 -10.68 -17.65 -25.82
CA GLU A 165 -9.42 -18.11 -26.44
C GLU A 165 -9.67 -19.00 -27.66
N LYS A 166 -10.54 -18.54 -28.57
CA LYS A 166 -10.98 -19.29 -29.76
C LYS A 166 -11.53 -20.67 -29.37
N SER A 167 -12.35 -20.69 -28.33
CA SER A 167 -12.91 -21.93 -27.82
C SER A 167 -13.79 -22.62 -28.87
N THR A 168 -13.84 -23.96 -28.85
CA THR A 168 -14.57 -24.72 -29.88
C THR A 168 -16.08 -24.47 -29.83
N ASN A 169 -16.64 -24.41 -28.62
CA ASN A 169 -18.09 -24.29 -28.42
C ASN A 169 -18.53 -22.89 -27.99
N GLY A 170 -17.58 -22.02 -27.66
CA GLY A 170 -17.81 -20.62 -27.36
C GLY A 170 -18.12 -20.33 -25.90
N THR A 171 -17.99 -19.04 -25.58
CA THR A 171 -18.30 -18.45 -24.27
C THR A 171 -19.45 -17.45 -24.42
N LYS A 172 -20.37 -17.40 -23.45
CA LYS A 172 -21.38 -16.37 -23.30
C LYS A 172 -21.14 -15.56 -22.03
N LEU A 173 -21.26 -14.23 -22.14
CA LEU A 173 -21.24 -13.29 -21.03
C LEU A 173 -22.63 -12.68 -20.91
N ASN A 174 -23.30 -12.84 -19.77
CA ASN A 174 -24.66 -12.38 -19.52
C ASN A 174 -25.65 -12.81 -20.63
N GLY A 175 -25.49 -14.06 -21.11
CA GLY A 175 -26.28 -14.64 -22.18
C GLY A 175 -25.85 -14.26 -23.61
N LEU A 176 -24.95 -13.29 -23.78
CA LEU A 176 -24.45 -12.87 -25.10
C LEU A 176 -23.18 -13.62 -25.47
N LYS A 177 -23.15 -14.27 -26.64
CA LYS A 177 -21.94 -14.97 -27.12
C LYS A 177 -20.83 -13.96 -27.40
N ILE A 178 -19.61 -14.22 -26.91
CA ILE A 178 -18.45 -13.31 -27.06
C ILE A 178 -17.32 -13.86 -27.95
N THR A 179 -17.42 -15.11 -28.38
CA THR A 179 -16.42 -15.76 -29.26
C THR A 179 -16.10 -14.91 -30.48
N GLY A 180 -14.80 -14.65 -30.71
CA GLY A 180 -14.32 -13.86 -31.85
C GLY A 180 -14.56 -12.35 -31.75
N GLN A 181 -15.06 -11.83 -30.63
CA GLN A 181 -15.34 -10.40 -30.44
C GLN A 181 -14.24 -9.66 -29.68
N GLY A 182 -13.10 -10.31 -29.42
CA GLY A 182 -12.03 -9.78 -28.58
C GLY A 182 -12.41 -9.71 -27.10
N LYS A 183 -11.61 -8.97 -26.32
CA LYS A 183 -11.82 -8.83 -24.89
C LYS A 183 -13.09 -8.02 -24.58
N LYS A 184 -13.83 -8.43 -23.55
CA LYS A 184 -15.01 -7.73 -23.02
C LYS A 184 -14.77 -7.36 -21.57
N GLU A 185 -15.17 -6.16 -21.17
CA GLU A 185 -15.10 -5.74 -19.77
C GLU A 185 -16.01 -6.62 -18.92
N LEU A 186 -15.53 -6.97 -17.72
CA LEU A 186 -16.19 -7.86 -16.78
C LEU A 186 -16.49 -7.10 -15.49
N ASN A 187 -17.75 -7.15 -15.06
CA ASN A 187 -18.26 -6.47 -13.87
C ASN A 187 -18.65 -7.47 -12.80
N ASP A 188 -18.61 -7.04 -11.54
CA ASP A 188 -19.05 -7.85 -10.41
C ASP A 188 -20.47 -8.41 -10.64
N ASN A 189 -20.66 -9.69 -10.34
CA ASN A 189 -21.87 -10.49 -10.59
C ASN A 189 -22.15 -10.86 -12.05
N ASP A 190 -21.24 -10.60 -12.99
CA ASP A 190 -21.40 -11.05 -14.36
C ASP A 190 -21.45 -12.59 -14.44
N THR A 191 -22.39 -13.09 -15.25
CA THR A 191 -22.57 -14.52 -15.46
C THR A 191 -21.83 -14.96 -16.73
N ILE A 192 -20.96 -15.95 -16.59
CA ILE A 192 -20.17 -16.53 -17.67
C ILE A 192 -20.65 -17.96 -17.90
N VAL A 193 -21.01 -18.28 -19.14
CA VAL A 193 -21.39 -19.63 -19.55
C VAL A 193 -20.38 -20.15 -20.57
N LEU A 194 -19.75 -21.28 -20.27
CA LEU A 194 -18.78 -21.93 -21.14
C LEU A 194 -19.44 -23.14 -21.82
N ALA A 195 -19.35 -23.20 -23.16
CA ALA A 195 -19.86 -24.30 -23.97
C ALA A 195 -21.32 -24.72 -23.73
N ASP A 196 -22.14 -23.84 -23.14
CA ASP A 196 -23.50 -24.17 -22.67
C ASP A 196 -23.58 -25.32 -21.66
N THR A 197 -22.45 -25.69 -21.04
CA THR A 197 -22.36 -26.78 -20.05
C THR A 197 -22.09 -26.28 -18.63
N VAL A 198 -21.28 -25.24 -18.48
CA VAL A 198 -20.90 -24.71 -17.16
C VAL A 198 -21.27 -23.24 -17.05
N THR A 199 -21.83 -22.87 -15.91
CA THR A 199 -22.05 -21.47 -15.53
C THR A 199 -21.13 -21.10 -14.38
N ALA A 200 -20.53 -19.92 -14.44
CA ALA A 200 -19.74 -19.32 -13.38
C ALA A 200 -20.20 -17.87 -13.18
N VAL A 201 -20.15 -17.37 -11.95
CA VAL A 201 -20.42 -15.97 -11.63
C VAL A 201 -19.12 -15.30 -11.22
N PHE A 202 -18.80 -14.19 -11.85
CA PHE A 202 -17.63 -13.41 -11.53
C PHE A 202 -17.88 -12.52 -10.32
N HIS A 203 -16.93 -12.50 -9.39
CA HIS A 203 -16.98 -11.62 -8.23
C HIS A 203 -15.67 -10.88 -8.02
N ILE A 204 -15.76 -9.59 -7.71
CA ILE A 204 -14.66 -8.78 -7.21
C ILE A 204 -14.72 -8.83 -5.69
N ASN A 205 -13.67 -9.36 -5.06
CA ASN A 205 -13.51 -9.31 -3.63
C ASN A 205 -13.30 -7.84 -3.24
N THR A 206 -14.38 -7.15 -2.93
CA THR A 206 -14.28 -5.82 -2.31
C THR A 206 -13.95 -6.06 -0.85
N THR A 207 -12.71 -5.77 -0.44
CA THR A 207 -12.40 -5.72 0.99
C THR A 207 -13.33 -4.69 1.62
N ARG A 208 -14.33 -5.16 2.37
CA ARG A 208 -15.25 -4.31 3.12
C ARG A 208 -14.40 -3.60 4.17
N SER A 209 -13.98 -2.36 3.90
CA SER A 209 -13.46 -1.48 4.93
C SER A 209 -14.51 -1.46 6.04
N SER A 210 -14.11 -1.90 7.22
CA SER A 210 -14.90 -1.89 8.43
C SER A 210 -15.30 -0.45 8.77
N GLU A 211 -16.42 0.03 8.23
CA GLU A 211 -17.10 1.25 8.67
C GLU A 211 -18.61 1.04 8.60
N MET A 212 -19.20 0.73 9.75
CA MET A 212 -20.33 1.47 10.34
C MET A 212 -20.78 0.74 11.61
N ASN A 213 -20.06 1.00 12.70
CA ASN A 213 -20.73 1.13 13.99
C ASN A 213 -21.55 2.40 13.92
N MET A 214 -22.89 2.29 14.00
CA MET A 214 -23.73 3.31 14.64
C MET A 214 -25.13 2.73 14.92
N ASN A 215 -25.39 2.60 16.23
CA ASN A 215 -26.67 2.74 16.93
C ASN A 215 -27.60 1.51 17.00
N GLU A 216 -27.69 0.94 18.20
CA GLU A 216 -28.85 1.13 19.11
C GLU A 216 -28.40 1.08 20.58
#